data_AF-A0A0C9XZ66-F1
#
_entry.id   AF-A0A0C9XZ66-F1
#
_cell.length_a   1.000
_cell.length_b   1.000
_cell.length_c   1.000
_cell.angle_alpha   90.00
_cell.angle_beta   90.00
_cell.angle_gamma   90.00
#
_symmetry.space_group_name_H-M   'P 1'
#
loop_
_entity.id
_entity.type
_entity.pdbx_description
1 polymer ?
#
loop_
_entity_poly.entity_id
_entity_poly.type
_entity_poly.pdbx_seq_one_letter_code
_entity_poly.pdbx_strand_id
1 'polypeptide(L)'
;AQTATQKRAELSKSAGGLRKKSDLSDSAKWNLGDANQFSQILLHYQEDLVYLKELKEQEMYALRELQSSMLKAGTRREEITRFNKAKSDSEFSKMLRARTLGPEHSETQTQLRRSTRVSTTIPANLGKL
;
A
#
# COMPACT_ATOMS: atom_id res chain seq x y z
N ALA A 1 -67.88 -0.31 8.63
CA ALA A 1 -67.31 0.96 8.13
C ALA A 1 -66.52 1.71 9.22
N GLN A 2 -67.12 2.05 10.38
CA GLN A 2 -66.46 2.80 11.46
C GLN A 2 -65.15 2.19 11.98
N THR A 3 -65.07 0.86 12.10
CA THR A 3 -63.85 0.15 12.55
C THR A 3 -62.67 0.28 11.59
N ALA A 4 -62.91 0.28 10.27
CA ALA A 4 -61.86 0.50 9.27
C ALA A 4 -61.35 1.94 9.31
N THR A 5 -62.24 2.91 9.51
CA THR A 5 -61.88 4.34 9.62
C THR A 5 -61.06 4.62 10.88
N GLN A 6 -61.42 4.01 12.01
CA GLN A 6 -60.65 4.11 13.26
C GLN A 6 -59.25 3.50 13.12
N LYS A 7 -59.15 2.29 12.56
CA LYS A 7 -57.86 1.61 12.36
C LYS A 7 -56.94 2.39 11.41
N ARG A 8 -57.50 3.01 10.37
CA ARG A 8 -56.75 3.90 9.47
C ARG A 8 -56.23 5.14 10.22
N ALA A 9 -57.06 5.74 11.08
CA ALA A 9 -56.64 6.89 11.87
C ALA A 9 -55.50 6.55 12.83
N GLU A 10 -55.53 5.37 13.46
CA GLU A 10 -54.46 4.89 14.34
C GLU A 10 -53.13 4.67 13.60
N LEU A 11 -53.17 4.03 12.42
CA LEU A 11 -51.98 3.80 11.59
C LEU A 11 -51.39 5.11 11.05
N SER A 12 -52.21 6.12 10.82
CA SER A 12 -51.75 7.42 10.34
C SER A 12 -51.07 8.29 11.40
N LYS A 13 -51.19 7.93 12.69
CA LYS A 13 -50.55 8.69 13.78
C LYS A 13 -49.05 8.40 13.82
N SER A 14 -48.27 9.46 13.93
CA SER A 14 -46.85 9.34 14.24
C SER A 14 -46.65 8.70 15.61
N ALA A 15 -45.65 7.83 15.75
CA ALA A 15 -45.21 7.31 17.05
C ALA A 15 -44.54 8.37 17.94
N GLY A 16 -44.23 9.57 17.41
CA GLY A 16 -43.51 10.63 18.14
C GLY A 16 -42.02 10.36 18.34
N GLY A 17 -41.32 11.22 19.10
CA GLY A 17 -39.90 11.06 19.47
C GLY A 17 -38.88 11.84 18.63
N LEU A 18 -37.59 11.70 18.98
CA LEU A 18 -36.46 12.51 18.49
C LEU A 18 -35.92 12.09 17.10
N ARG A 19 -36.40 10.99 16.50
CA ARG A 19 -36.08 10.51 15.13
C ARG A 19 -34.58 10.54 14.80
N LYS A 20 -33.79 9.89 15.64
CA LYS A 20 -32.33 9.80 15.46
C LYS A 20 -31.97 8.58 14.61
N LYS A 21 -30.77 8.60 14.01
CA LYS A 21 -30.20 7.45 13.29
C LYS A 21 -30.25 6.14 14.11
N SER A 22 -29.91 6.23 15.40
CA SER A 22 -29.97 5.10 16.35
C SER A 22 -31.36 4.52 16.57
N ASP A 23 -32.43 5.26 16.24
CA ASP A 23 -33.81 4.80 16.43
C ASP A 23 -34.26 3.89 15.28
N LEU A 24 -33.52 3.83 14.17
CA LEU A 24 -33.90 3.05 12.98
C LEU A 24 -34.01 1.55 13.27
N SER A 25 -33.21 1.03 14.20
CA SER A 25 -33.22 -0.39 14.60
C SER A 25 -34.34 -0.75 15.59
N ASP A 26 -35.03 0.24 16.16
CA ASP A 26 -36.06 0.03 17.18
C ASP A 26 -37.46 0.16 16.57
N SER A 27 -38.07 -0.98 16.23
CA SER A 27 -39.40 -1.03 15.60
C SER A 27 -40.50 -0.41 16.46
N ALA A 28 -40.35 -0.35 17.79
CA ALA A 28 -41.35 0.25 18.67
C ALA A 28 -41.43 1.77 18.53
N LYS A 29 -40.43 2.41 17.92
CA LYS A 29 -40.38 3.86 17.68
C LYS A 29 -41.00 4.28 16.35
N TRP A 30 -41.53 3.35 15.57
CA TRP A 30 -42.04 3.60 14.23
C TRP A 30 -43.49 3.18 14.09
N ASN A 31 -44.28 4.06 13.49
CA ASN A 31 -45.60 3.72 12.98
C ASN A 31 -45.68 4.05 11.48
N LEU A 32 -46.74 3.60 10.80
CA LEU A 32 -46.93 3.81 9.37
C LEU A 32 -46.93 5.30 9.00
N GLY A 33 -47.44 6.16 9.88
CA GLY A 33 -47.40 7.62 9.73
C GLY A 33 -45.99 8.24 9.71
N ASP A 34 -44.96 7.49 10.07
CA ASP A 34 -43.57 7.95 10.13
C ASP A 34 -42.72 7.56 8.91
N ALA A 35 -43.35 6.99 7.88
CA ALA A 35 -42.66 6.44 6.71
C ALA A 35 -41.72 7.46 6.02
N ASN A 36 -42.11 8.74 5.96
CA ASN A 36 -41.28 9.79 5.37
C ASN A 36 -40.02 10.06 6.20
N GLN A 37 -40.16 10.17 7.52
CA GLN A 37 -39.03 10.36 8.44
C GLN A 37 -38.11 9.13 8.41
N PHE A 38 -38.67 7.93 8.36
CA PHE A 38 -37.90 6.70 8.23
C PHE A 38 -37.06 6.68 6.95
N SER A 39 -37.66 7.06 5.82
CA SER A 39 -36.98 7.18 4.52
C SER A 39 -35.85 8.20 4.54
N GLN A 40 -36.05 9.36 5.17
CA GLN A 40 -35.00 10.39 5.31
C GLN A 40 -33.79 9.88 6.10
N ILE A 41 -34.01 9.14 7.19
CA ILE A 41 -32.90 8.56 7.97
C ILE A 41 -32.18 7.49 7.15
N LEU A 42 -32.90 6.66 6.40
CA LEU A 42 -32.30 5.66 5.51
C LEU A 42 -31.39 6.29 4.44
N LEU A 43 -31.81 7.39 3.82
CA LEU A 43 -30.97 8.12 2.85
C LEU A 43 -29.67 8.61 3.48
N HIS A 44 -29.73 9.07 4.72
CA HIS A 44 -28.54 9.52 5.43
C HIS A 44 -27.60 8.36 5.79
N TYR A 45 -28.14 7.17 6.11
CA TYR A 45 -27.32 5.96 6.26
C TYR A 45 -26.68 5.53 4.94
N GLN A 46 -27.38 5.71 3.82
CA GLN A 46 -26.83 5.41 2.50
C GLN A 46 -25.60 6.30 2.22
N GLU A 47 -25.65 7.59 2.56
CA GLU A 47 -24.49 8.50 2.46
C GLU A 47 -23.34 8.03 3.35
N ASP A 48 -23.60 7.67 4.61
CA ASP A 48 -22.59 7.14 5.53
C ASP A 48 -21.94 5.85 4.98
N LEU A 49 -22.74 4.96 4.37
CA LEU A 49 -22.23 3.71 3.78
C LEU A 49 -21.34 3.95 2.56
N VAL A 50 -21.69 4.92 1.72
CA VAL A 50 -20.84 5.33 0.58
C VAL A 50 -19.53 5.89 1.10
N TYR A 51 -19.58 6.80 2.07
CA TYR A 51 -18.40 7.38 2.70
C TYR A 51 -17.49 6.30 3.32
N LEU A 52 -18.05 5.37 4.10
CA LEU A 52 -17.28 4.29 4.72
C LEU A 52 -16.64 3.36 3.68
N LYS A 53 -17.31 3.12 2.56
CA LYS A 53 -16.76 2.33 1.46
C LYS A 53 -15.57 3.03 0.81
N GLU A 54 -15.68 4.33 0.56
CA GLU A 54 -14.59 5.13 -0.01
C GLU A 54 -13.39 5.20 0.94
N LEU A 55 -13.63 5.45 2.23
CA LEU A 55 -12.59 5.47 3.25
C LEU A 55 -11.86 4.13 3.33
N LYS A 56 -12.60 3.01 3.29
CA LYS A 56 -12.01 1.67 3.26
C LYS A 56 -11.07 1.50 2.06
N GLU A 57 -11.47 1.91 0.87
CA GLU A 57 -10.62 1.77 -0.33
C GLU A 57 -9.34 2.63 -0.22
N GLN A 58 -9.44 3.84 0.34
CA GLN A 58 -8.28 4.70 0.59
C GLN A 58 -7.28 4.06 1.57
N GLU A 59 -7.79 3.52 2.68
CA GLU A 59 -6.96 2.82 3.68
C GLU A 59 -6.32 1.55 3.09
N MET A 60 -7.06 0.80 2.26
CA MET A 60 -6.51 -0.36 1.57
C MET A 60 -5.39 0.01 0.59
N TYR A 61 -5.51 1.16 -0.09
CA TYR A 61 -4.45 1.68 -0.94
C TYR A 61 -3.21 2.08 -0.12
N ALA A 62 -3.41 2.84 0.97
CA ALA A 62 -2.33 3.26 1.86
C ALA A 62 -1.58 2.04 2.46
N LEU A 63 -2.30 0.99 2.84
CA LEU A 63 -1.73 -0.24 3.35
C LEU A 63 -0.83 -0.94 2.31
N ARG A 64 -1.26 -0.99 1.04
CA ARG A 64 -0.45 -1.58 -0.04
C ARG A 64 0.82 -0.77 -0.29
N GLU A 65 0.73 0.56 -0.28
CA GLU A 65 1.91 1.43 -0.41
C GLU A 65 2.89 1.27 0.75
N LEU A 66 2.36 1.14 1.98
CA LEU A 66 3.17 0.86 3.16
C LEU A 66 3.89 -0.49 3.02
N GLN A 67 3.19 -1.55 2.63
CA GLN A 67 3.77 -2.87 2.41
C GLN A 67 4.87 -2.86 1.34
N SER A 68 4.63 -2.17 0.22
CA SER A 68 5.63 -1.95 -0.84
C SER A 68 6.87 -1.22 -0.32
N SER A 69 6.67 -0.17 0.48
CA SER A 69 7.74 0.60 1.10
C SER A 69 8.54 -0.22 2.11
N MET A 70 7.87 -1.05 2.92
CA MET A 70 8.52 -1.97 3.85
C MET A 70 9.38 -3.00 3.12
N LEU A 71 8.89 -3.58 2.01
CA LEU A 71 9.67 -4.51 1.20
C LEU A 71 10.94 -3.84 0.66
N LYS A 72 10.81 -2.65 0.06
CA LYS A 72 11.94 -1.87 -0.45
C LYS A 72 12.95 -1.54 0.66
N ALA A 73 12.47 -1.16 1.84
CA ALA A 73 13.32 -0.89 3.00
C ALA A 73 14.05 -2.16 3.47
N GLY A 74 13.37 -3.31 3.47
CA GLY A 74 13.95 -4.62 3.76
C GLY A 74 15.10 -4.94 2.80
N THR A 75 14.87 -4.83 1.50
CA THR A 75 15.90 -5.05 0.47
C THR A 75 17.10 -4.11 0.65
N ARG A 76 16.86 -2.81 0.86
CA ARG A 76 17.94 -1.83 1.10
C ARG A 76 18.75 -2.18 2.35
N ARG A 77 18.09 -2.61 3.43
CA ARG A 77 18.76 -3.04 4.66
C ARG A 77 19.67 -4.24 4.43
N GLU A 78 19.22 -5.22 3.63
CA GLU A 78 20.04 -6.37 3.24
C GLU A 78 21.24 -5.94 2.39
N GLU A 79 21.05 -5.05 1.42
CA GLU A 79 22.13 -4.50 0.60
C GLU A 79 23.18 -3.77 1.43
N ILE A 80 22.76 -2.93 2.38
CA ILE A 80 23.67 -2.26 3.34
C ILE A 80 24.47 -3.29 4.14
N THR A 81 23.81 -4.35 4.60
CA THR A 81 24.47 -5.43 5.34
C THR A 81 25.51 -6.15 4.46
N ARG A 82 25.16 -6.47 3.21
CA ARG A 82 26.10 -7.06 2.24
C ARG A 82 27.28 -6.14 1.95
N PHE A 83 27.03 -4.84 1.79
CA PHE A 83 28.06 -3.84 1.55
C PHE A 83 29.02 -3.71 2.74
N ASN A 84 28.49 -3.63 3.96
CA ASN A 84 29.29 -3.60 5.18
C ASN A 84 30.16 -4.86 5.35
N LYS A 85 29.61 -6.02 4.98
CA LYS A 85 30.38 -7.27 4.94
C LYS A 85 31.48 -7.22 3.88
N ALA A 86 31.19 -6.77 2.66
CA ALA A 86 32.20 -6.64 1.61
C ALA A 86 33.31 -5.63 1.94
N LYS A 87 33.01 -4.60 2.76
CA LYS A 87 34.00 -3.65 3.24
C LYS A 87 35.01 -4.27 4.21
N SER A 88 34.57 -5.25 5.01
CA SER A 88 35.38 -5.89 6.06
C SER A 88 36.00 -7.22 5.62
N ASP A 89 35.43 -7.88 4.60
CA ASP A 89 35.85 -9.18 4.11
C ASP A 89 36.22 -9.11 2.62
N SER A 90 37.53 -9.18 2.35
CA SER A 90 38.15 -9.18 1.01
C SER A 90 37.62 -10.32 0.12
N GLU A 91 37.48 -11.52 0.67
CA GLU A 91 37.06 -12.70 -0.09
C GLU A 91 35.57 -12.60 -0.42
N PHE A 92 34.75 -12.11 0.52
CA PHE A 92 33.37 -11.78 0.25
C PHE A 92 33.22 -10.67 -0.80
N SER A 93 34.09 -9.65 -0.80
CA SER A 93 34.07 -8.63 -1.85
C SER A 93 34.41 -9.20 -3.23
N LYS A 94 35.38 -10.12 -3.35
CA LYS A 94 35.72 -10.78 -4.62
C LYS A 94 34.56 -11.65 -5.10
N MET A 95 33.98 -12.45 -4.22
CA MET A 95 32.80 -13.29 -4.49
C MET A 95 31.61 -12.44 -4.95
N LEU A 96 31.33 -11.33 -4.26
CA LEU A 96 30.23 -10.43 -4.59
C LEU A 96 30.44 -9.80 -5.97
N ARG A 97 31.65 -9.31 -6.28
CA ARG A 97 31.97 -8.74 -7.61
C ARG A 97 31.80 -9.76 -8.74
N ALA A 98 32.22 -11.01 -8.53
CA ALA A 98 32.06 -12.08 -9.51
C ALA A 98 30.59 -12.50 -9.74
N ARG A 99 29.72 -12.30 -8.74
CA ARG A 99 28.27 -12.55 -8.88
C ARG A 99 27.51 -11.36 -9.47
N THR A 100 27.93 -10.13 -9.19
CA THR A 100 27.29 -8.91 -9.70
C THR A 100 27.70 -8.59 -11.14
N LEU A 101 28.93 -8.95 -11.53
CA LEU A 101 29.37 -8.90 -12.92
C LEU A 101 29.00 -10.23 -13.59
N GLY A 102 28.21 -10.19 -14.67
CA GLY A 102 28.04 -11.36 -15.51
C GLY A 102 29.39 -11.87 -16.06
N PRO A 103 29.50 -13.14 -16.47
CA PRO A 103 30.77 -13.73 -16.93
C PRO A 103 31.47 -12.86 -17.99
N GLU A 104 30.70 -12.37 -18.95
CA GLU A 104 31.09 -11.41 -19.99
C GLU A 104 31.84 -10.19 -19.44
N HIS A 105 31.26 -9.49 -18.46
CA HIS A 105 31.83 -8.26 -17.90
C HIS A 105 33.05 -8.51 -17.00
N SER A 106 33.14 -9.68 -16.38
CA SER A 106 34.31 -10.08 -15.59
C SER A 106 35.54 -10.35 -16.49
N GLU A 107 35.31 -10.92 -17.67
CA GLU A 107 36.34 -11.17 -18.67
C GLU A 107 36.79 -9.88 -19.35
N THR A 108 35.85 -8.99 -19.72
CA THR A 108 36.19 -7.66 -20.27
C THR A 108 37.03 -6.84 -19.28
N GLN A 109 36.67 -6.82 -17.99
CA GLN A 109 37.47 -6.12 -16.97
C GLN A 109 38.87 -6.73 -16.81
N THR A 110 39.00 -8.05 -16.95
CA THR A 110 40.29 -8.74 -16.88
C THR A 110 41.16 -8.41 -18.09
N GLN A 111 40.58 -8.37 -19.29
CA GLN A 111 41.26 -7.97 -20.51
C GLN A 111 41.71 -6.49 -20.45
N LEU A 112 40.86 -5.58 -19.97
CA LEU A 112 41.19 -4.17 -19.77
C LEU A 112 42.33 -3.95 -18.76
N ARG A 113 42.34 -4.72 -17.65
CA ARG A 113 43.44 -4.67 -16.68
C ARG A 113 44.76 -5.18 -17.28
N ARG A 114 44.70 -6.22 -18.12
CA ARG A 114 45.89 -6.73 -18.83
C ARG A 114 46.40 -5.71 -19.84
N SER A 115 45.53 -5.12 -20.66
CA SER A 115 45.93 -4.13 -21.67
C SER A 115 46.52 -2.86 -21.04
N THR A 116 46.00 -2.43 -19.88
CA THR A 116 46.55 -1.28 -19.15
C THR A 116 47.95 -1.57 -18.61
N ARG A 117 48.18 -2.78 -18.05
CA ARG A 117 49.52 -3.20 -17.57
C ARG A 117 50.54 -3.31 -18.71
N VAL A 118 50.11 -3.80 -19.88
CA VAL A 118 50.96 -3.88 -21.08
C VAL A 118 51.34 -2.47 -21.56
N SER A 119 50.41 -1.50 -21.54
CA SER A 119 50.69 -0.12 -21.93
C SER A 119 51.59 0.66 -20.95
N THR A 120 51.65 0.27 -19.67
CA THR A 120 52.56 0.89 -18.68
C THR A 120 53.97 0.27 -18.70
N THR A 121 54.15 -0.89 -19.34
CA THR A 121 55.47 -1.50 -19.53
C THR A 121 56.11 -0.94 -20.79
N ILE A 122 56.56 0.32 -20.76
CA ILE A 122 57.44 0.87 -21.79
C ILE A 122 58.78 0.10 -21.68
N PRO A 123 59.29 -0.52 -22.75
CA PRO A 123 60.57 -1.21 -22.69
C PRO A 123 61.67 -0.19 -22.36
N ALA A 124 62.44 -0.46 -21.31
CA ALA A 124 63.61 0.30 -20.89
C ALA A 124 64.80 0.10 -21.85
N ASN A 125 64.60 0.35 -23.15
CA ASN A 125 65.69 0.27 -24.13
C ASN A 125 65.41 1.13 -25.38
N LEU A 126 65.41 2.44 -25.21
CA LEU A 126 65.60 3.41 -26.29
C LEU A 126 66.59 4.46 -25.80
N GLY A 127 67.88 4.09 -25.84
CA GLY A 127 68.97 4.95 -25.37
C GLY A 127 70.31 4.26 -25.51
N LYS A 128 70.68 3.87 -26.74
CA LYS A 128 72.06 3.69 -27.23
C LYS A 128 72.03 3.24 -28.68
N LEU A 129 72.18 4.21 -29.59
CA LEU A 129 73.11 4.27 -30.72
C LEU A 129 72.83 5.56 -31.50
#